data_AF-A0A0K8QI31-F1
#
_entry.id   AF-A0A0K8QI31-F1
#
_cell.length_a   1.000
_cell.length_b   1.000
_cell.length_c   1.000
_cell.angle_alpha   90.00
_cell.angle_beta   90.00
_cell.angle_gamma   90.00
#
_symmetry.space_group_name_H-M   'P 1'
#
loop_
_entity.id
_entity.type
_entity.pdbx_description
1 polymer ?
#
loop_
_entity_poly.entity_id
_entity_poly.type
_entity_poly.pdbx_seq_one_letter_code
_entity_poly.pdbx_strand_id
1 'polypeptide(L)'
;MTIRALLIPVDTEQPLRIVEIPESESLAQLQALVEGYVECIDLQHGVTSWLNEEGKLTGLQYNPRSQRLYLEAYGPADILVGPAVLTGGADDQGSTLGLSDAQLDHVDQLLGPFARVWIENTYSDGHESTTEVWLTPPAGDSAQKLEDWWQDEVFEHTGDGHGADSSLGSLLTATVLSGPAHLVGQTFEWGD
;
A
#
# COMPACT_ATOMS: atom_id res chain seq x y z
N MET A 1 -21.59 -21.86 -5.08
CA MET A 1 -20.97 -21.06 -6.15
C MET A 1 -19.53 -20.77 -5.73
N THR A 2 -18.77 -19.93 -6.45
CA THR A 2 -17.49 -19.40 -5.95
C THR A 2 -17.65 -17.93 -5.59
N ILE A 3 -16.89 -17.49 -4.59
CA ILE A 3 -16.71 -16.08 -4.27
C ILE A 3 -15.32 -15.65 -4.75
N ARG A 4 -15.29 -14.47 -5.36
CA ARG A 4 -14.05 -13.81 -5.76
C ARG A 4 -13.46 -13.07 -4.55
N ALA A 5 -12.22 -13.37 -4.21
CA ALA A 5 -11.50 -12.74 -3.10
C ALA A 5 -10.13 -12.24 -3.58
N LEU A 6 -9.50 -11.34 -2.81
CA LEU A 6 -8.16 -10.82 -3.11
C LEU A 6 -7.18 -11.22 -2.01
N LEU A 7 -6.17 -12.01 -2.36
CA LEU A 7 -5.05 -12.33 -1.49
C LEU A 7 -4.02 -11.20 -1.55
N ILE A 8 -3.64 -10.72 -0.36
CA ILE A 8 -2.57 -9.75 -0.11
C ILE A 8 -1.40 -10.49 0.56
N PRO A 9 -0.36 -10.89 -0.19
CA PRO A 9 0.83 -11.49 0.37
C PRO A 9 1.57 -10.52 1.30
N VAL A 10 2.30 -11.06 2.28
CA VAL A 10 3.21 -10.25 3.11
C VAL A 10 4.36 -9.69 2.29
N ASP A 11 4.95 -10.55 1.45
CA ASP A 11 6.01 -10.18 0.52
C ASP A 11 5.49 -9.21 -0.55
N THR A 12 5.97 -7.96 -0.50
CA THR A 12 5.55 -6.89 -1.40
C THR A 12 6.08 -7.07 -2.83
N GLU A 13 7.08 -7.92 -3.06
CA GLU A 13 7.51 -8.29 -4.40
C GLU A 13 6.50 -9.25 -5.06
N GLN A 14 5.72 -9.98 -4.26
CA GLN A 14 4.62 -10.80 -4.78
C GLN A 14 3.38 -9.94 -5.08
N PRO A 15 2.78 -10.09 -6.27
CA PRO A 15 1.59 -9.34 -6.63
C PRO A 15 0.39 -9.75 -5.78
N LEU A 16 -0.58 -8.85 -5.68
CA LEU A 16 -1.92 -9.19 -5.22
C LEU A 16 -2.52 -10.25 -6.15
N ARG A 17 -3.30 -11.19 -5.60
CA ARG A 17 -3.85 -12.30 -6.39
C ARG A 17 -5.35 -12.41 -6.18
N ILE A 18 -6.12 -12.37 -7.26
CA ILE A 18 -7.52 -12.78 -7.21
C ILE A 18 -7.56 -14.30 -7.03
N VAL A 19 -8.35 -14.75 -6.06
CA VAL A 19 -8.59 -16.17 -5.78
C VAL A 19 -10.09 -16.44 -5.83
N GLU A 20 -10.46 -17.57 -6.43
CA GLU A 20 -11.83 -18.05 -6.48
C GLU A 20 -12.02 -19.10 -5.39
N ILE A 21 -12.89 -18.82 -4.43
CA ILE A 21 -13.11 -19.66 -3.26
C ILE A 21 -14.49 -20.31 -3.38
N PRO A 22 -14.60 -21.65 -3.39
CA PRO A 22 -15.91 -22.30 -3.31
C PRO A 22 -16.62 -21.94 -2.01
N GLU A 23 -17.86 -21.46 -2.08
CA GLU A 23 -18.63 -21.06 -0.88
C GLU A 23 -18.71 -22.18 0.16
N SER A 24 -18.87 -23.43 -0.30
CA SER A 24 -18.95 -24.63 0.54
C SER A 24 -17.66 -24.94 1.30
N GLU A 25 -16.54 -24.36 0.89
CA GLU A 25 -15.21 -24.56 1.49
C GLU A 25 -14.59 -23.22 1.95
N SER A 26 -15.39 -22.15 1.99
CA SER A 26 -14.89 -20.78 2.19
C SER A 26 -14.04 -20.63 3.44
N LEU A 27 -14.52 -21.10 4.59
CA LEU A 27 -13.77 -21.05 5.83
C LEU A 27 -12.43 -21.81 5.76
N ALA A 28 -12.43 -23.02 5.22
CA ALA A 28 -11.21 -23.84 5.14
C ALA A 28 -10.17 -23.22 4.20
N GLN A 29 -10.61 -22.65 3.08
CA GLN A 29 -9.74 -21.93 2.14
C GLN A 29 -9.20 -20.64 2.75
N LEU A 30 -10.04 -19.87 3.44
CA LEU A 30 -9.61 -18.64 4.14
C LEU A 30 -8.55 -18.95 5.20
N GLN A 31 -8.78 -19.97 6.04
CA GLN A 31 -7.82 -20.44 7.04
C GLN A 31 -6.49 -20.87 6.43
N ALA A 32 -6.52 -21.57 5.29
CA ALA A 32 -5.32 -21.97 4.58
C ALA A 32 -4.55 -20.77 4.02
N LEU A 33 -5.26 -19.78 3.47
CA LEU A 33 -4.66 -18.58 2.86
C LEU A 33 -4.03 -17.63 3.89
N VAL A 34 -4.63 -17.48 5.07
CA VAL A 34 -4.09 -16.66 6.17
C VAL A 34 -3.14 -17.43 7.10
N GLU A 35 -2.91 -18.71 6.81
CA GLU A 35 -1.99 -19.58 7.55
C GLU A 35 -2.39 -19.86 9.02
N GLY A 36 -3.70 -19.93 9.32
CA GLY A 36 -4.16 -20.20 10.69
C GLY A 36 -5.67 -20.01 10.91
N TYR A 37 -6.05 -19.86 12.18
CA TYR A 37 -7.42 -19.49 12.52
C TYR A 37 -7.73 -18.08 12.03
N VAL A 38 -8.97 -17.86 11.60
CA VAL A 38 -9.37 -16.59 10.99
C VAL A 38 -10.01 -15.66 12.00
N GLU A 39 -9.61 -14.41 11.96
CA GLU A 39 -10.44 -13.29 12.40
C GLU A 39 -10.83 -12.46 11.17
N CYS A 40 -11.95 -11.76 11.24
CA CYS A 40 -12.38 -10.84 10.20
C CYS A 40 -12.64 -9.45 10.77
N ILE A 41 -12.20 -8.43 10.03
CA ILE A 41 -12.48 -7.03 10.31
C ILE A 41 -13.12 -6.40 9.08
N ASP A 42 -14.13 -5.58 9.30
CA ASP A 42 -14.71 -4.82 8.21
C ASP A 42 -13.83 -3.60 7.90
N LEU A 43 -13.71 -3.27 6.63
CA LEU A 43 -12.98 -2.11 6.13
C LEU A 43 -13.99 -1.13 5.51
N GLN A 44 -13.47 -0.04 4.93
CA GLN A 44 -14.33 0.87 4.18
C GLN A 44 -14.97 0.18 2.97
N HIS A 45 -16.06 0.77 2.45
CA HIS A 45 -16.75 0.33 1.23
C HIS A 45 -17.28 -1.13 1.27
N GLY A 46 -17.58 -1.64 2.46
CA GLY A 46 -18.16 -2.97 2.65
C GLY A 46 -17.21 -4.12 2.29
N VAL A 47 -15.89 -3.85 2.30
CA VAL A 47 -14.86 -4.87 2.17
C VAL A 47 -14.62 -5.49 3.54
N THR A 48 -14.38 -6.79 3.62
CA THR A 48 -13.96 -7.46 4.86
C THR A 48 -12.57 -8.04 4.66
N SER A 49 -11.67 -7.80 5.60
CA SER A 49 -10.33 -8.39 5.65
C SER A 49 -10.33 -9.57 6.60
N TRP A 50 -9.89 -10.72 6.09
CA TRP A 50 -9.64 -11.94 6.83
C TRP A 50 -8.14 -12.05 7.14
N LEU A 51 -7.83 -12.31 8.40
CA LEU A 51 -6.49 -12.31 8.96
C LEU A 51 -6.30 -13.54 9.84
N ASN A 52 -5.05 -13.83 10.18
CA ASN A 52 -4.73 -14.85 11.16
C ASN A 52 -4.94 -14.31 12.58
N GLU A 53 -5.92 -14.85 13.32
CA GLU A 53 -6.24 -14.45 14.69
C GLU A 53 -5.02 -14.56 15.63
N GLU A 54 -4.15 -15.53 15.40
CA GLU A 54 -2.97 -15.79 16.22
C GLU A 54 -1.68 -15.23 15.59
N GLY A 55 -1.77 -14.48 14.49
CA GLY A 55 -0.61 -14.05 13.71
C GLY A 55 0.44 -13.27 14.53
N LYS A 56 -0.02 -12.40 15.44
CA LYS A 56 0.86 -11.62 16.32
C LYS A 56 1.54 -12.50 17.38
N LEU A 57 0.79 -13.48 17.91
CA LEU A 57 1.29 -14.42 18.93
C LEU A 57 2.30 -15.42 18.34
N THR A 58 2.11 -15.77 17.07
CA THR A 58 2.96 -16.71 16.32
C THR A 58 4.13 -16.04 15.59
N GLY A 59 4.18 -14.71 15.59
CA GLY A 59 5.29 -13.94 15.03
C GLY A 59 5.27 -13.83 13.51
N LEU A 60 4.08 -13.82 12.89
CA LEU A 60 3.95 -13.53 11.46
C LEU A 60 4.49 -12.13 11.14
N GLN A 61 5.00 -11.98 9.92
CA GLN A 61 5.61 -10.74 9.45
C GLN A 61 4.57 -9.64 9.23
N TYR A 62 4.94 -8.38 9.49
CA TYR A 62 4.12 -7.21 9.20
C TYR A 62 3.72 -7.12 7.72
N ASN A 63 2.44 -6.89 7.45
CA ASN A 63 1.91 -6.77 6.09
C ASN A 63 1.58 -5.30 5.76
N PRO A 64 2.50 -4.55 5.13
CA PRO A 64 2.32 -3.11 4.90
C PRO A 64 1.12 -2.78 4.00
N ARG A 65 0.78 -3.67 3.05
CA ARG A 65 -0.37 -3.48 2.15
C ARG A 65 -1.69 -3.65 2.91
N SER A 66 -1.80 -4.70 3.73
CA SER A 66 -2.97 -4.90 4.58
C SER A 66 -3.10 -3.77 5.62
N GLN A 67 -1.99 -3.34 6.23
CA GLN A 67 -1.98 -2.22 7.17
C GLN A 67 -2.56 -0.94 6.56
N ARG A 68 -2.30 -0.64 5.28
CA ARG A 68 -2.81 0.58 4.66
C ARG A 68 -4.34 0.64 4.62
N LEU A 69 -4.98 -0.47 4.27
CA LEU A 69 -6.43 -0.61 4.33
C LEU A 69 -6.96 -0.39 5.75
N TYR A 70 -6.26 -0.93 6.74
CA TYR A 70 -6.60 -0.75 8.14
C TYR A 70 -6.49 0.72 8.58
N LEU A 71 -5.39 1.39 8.23
CA LEU A 71 -5.16 2.79 8.58
C LEU A 71 -6.22 3.72 7.99
N GLU A 72 -6.67 3.46 6.76
CA GLU A 72 -7.77 4.21 6.15
C GLU A 72 -9.09 4.00 6.91
N ALA A 73 -9.37 2.77 7.36
CA ALA A 73 -10.60 2.45 8.08
C ALA A 73 -10.61 2.94 9.54
N TYR A 74 -9.47 2.85 10.23
CA TYR A 74 -9.40 2.93 11.70
C TYR A 74 -8.29 3.82 12.27
N GLY A 75 -7.37 4.31 11.44
CA GLY A 75 -6.15 4.98 11.90
C GLY A 75 -5.16 4.04 12.59
N PRO A 76 -4.11 4.56 13.26
CA PRO A 76 -2.98 3.76 13.77
C PRO A 76 -3.28 3.07 15.11
N ALA A 77 -4.35 2.28 15.17
CA ALA A 77 -4.80 1.60 16.39
C ALA A 77 -4.22 0.18 16.56
N ASP A 78 -3.78 -0.45 15.48
CA ASP A 78 -3.29 -1.83 15.49
C ASP A 78 -2.27 -2.08 14.36
N ILE A 79 -1.57 -3.20 14.44
CA ILE A 79 -0.64 -3.69 13.41
C ILE A 79 -1.18 -4.96 12.76
N LEU A 80 -1.19 -5.01 11.43
CA LEU A 80 -1.61 -6.19 10.67
C LEU A 80 -0.39 -7.02 10.26
N VAL A 81 -0.45 -8.31 10.53
CA VAL A 81 0.61 -9.29 10.29
C VAL A 81 0.08 -10.49 9.53
N GLY A 82 0.95 -11.14 8.76
CA GLY A 82 0.61 -12.31 7.95
C GLY A 82 -0.13 -11.95 6.65
N PRO A 83 -0.38 -12.94 5.78
CA PRO A 83 -1.19 -12.75 4.60
C PRO A 83 -2.62 -12.34 4.98
N ALA A 84 -3.23 -11.47 4.17
CA ALA A 84 -4.62 -11.07 4.34
C ALA A 84 -5.44 -11.48 3.11
N VAL A 85 -6.71 -11.82 3.31
CA VAL A 85 -7.65 -12.08 2.22
C VAL A 85 -8.81 -11.10 2.30
N LEU A 86 -9.16 -10.43 1.21
CA LEU A 86 -10.30 -9.52 1.16
C LEU A 86 -11.51 -10.17 0.51
N THR A 87 -12.69 -9.97 1.08
CA THR A 87 -14.00 -10.35 0.54
C THR A 87 -14.96 -9.16 0.52
N GLY A 88 -16.12 -9.30 -0.13
CA GLY A 88 -17.10 -8.23 -0.32
C GLY A 88 -18.11 -8.09 0.82
N GLY A 89 -17.73 -8.36 2.07
CA GLY A 89 -18.64 -8.33 3.20
C GLY A 89 -19.36 -9.65 3.43
N ALA A 90 -20.52 -9.55 4.07
CA ALA A 90 -21.45 -10.66 4.29
C ALA A 90 -22.89 -10.24 3.97
N ASP A 91 -23.74 -11.21 3.64
CA ASP A 91 -25.18 -10.99 3.46
C ASP A 91 -25.93 -10.90 4.81
N ASP A 92 -27.25 -10.68 4.75
CA ASP A 92 -28.12 -10.59 5.92
C ASP A 92 -28.17 -11.87 6.77
N GLN A 93 -27.63 -13.00 6.28
CA GLN A 93 -27.52 -14.27 6.98
C GLN A 93 -26.09 -14.53 7.49
N GLY A 94 -25.16 -13.59 7.28
CA GLY A 94 -23.75 -13.73 7.64
C GLY A 94 -22.94 -14.58 6.66
N SER A 95 -23.48 -14.90 5.48
CA SER A 95 -22.73 -15.63 4.44
C SER A 95 -21.74 -14.69 3.78
N THR A 96 -20.50 -15.14 3.60
CA THR A 96 -19.44 -14.36 2.96
C THR A 96 -19.79 -14.04 1.50
N LEU A 97 -19.63 -12.78 1.12
CA LEU A 97 -19.84 -12.31 -0.25
C LEU A 97 -18.51 -12.14 -0.98
N GLY A 98 -18.50 -12.39 -2.29
CA GLY A 98 -17.35 -12.08 -3.14
C GLY A 98 -17.20 -10.57 -3.36
N LEU A 99 -15.97 -10.13 -3.64
CA LEU A 99 -15.69 -8.74 -4.02
C LEU A 99 -16.41 -8.38 -5.31
N SER A 100 -17.10 -7.25 -5.32
CA SER A 100 -17.60 -6.59 -6.54
C SER A 100 -16.49 -5.88 -7.31
N ASP A 101 -16.72 -5.52 -8.57
CA ASP A 101 -15.74 -4.77 -9.37
C ASP A 101 -15.44 -3.40 -8.75
N ALA A 102 -16.46 -2.70 -8.24
CA ALA A 102 -16.27 -1.42 -7.58
C ALA A 102 -15.41 -1.51 -6.30
N GLN A 103 -15.53 -2.61 -5.55
CA GLN A 103 -14.66 -2.86 -4.39
C GLN A 103 -13.23 -3.19 -4.80
N LEU A 104 -13.04 -3.97 -5.87
CA LEU A 104 -11.71 -4.21 -6.43
C LEU A 104 -11.07 -2.93 -6.94
N ASP A 105 -11.81 -2.08 -7.66
CA ASP A 105 -11.31 -0.80 -8.15
C ASP A 105 -10.90 0.13 -6.99
N HIS A 106 -11.68 0.16 -5.91
CA HIS A 106 -11.33 0.94 -4.71
C HIS A 106 -10.09 0.38 -4.03
N VAL A 107 -10.02 -0.94 -3.82
CA VAL A 107 -8.82 -1.59 -3.24
C VAL A 107 -7.61 -1.39 -4.14
N ASP A 108 -7.75 -1.44 -5.46
CA ASP A 108 -6.67 -1.21 -6.41
C ASP A 108 -6.22 0.25 -6.41
N GLN A 109 -7.13 1.22 -6.26
CA GLN A 109 -6.75 2.62 -6.07
C GLN A 109 -6.00 2.83 -4.75
N LEU A 110 -6.49 2.23 -3.66
CA LEU A 110 -5.88 2.37 -2.35
C LEU A 110 -4.57 1.59 -2.25
N LEU A 111 -4.48 0.37 -2.79
CA LEU A 111 -3.27 -0.46 -2.82
C LEU A 111 -2.42 -0.23 -4.08
N GLY A 112 -2.78 0.79 -4.85
CA GLY A 112 -2.23 1.10 -6.16
C GLY A 112 -0.71 1.10 -6.17
N PRO A 113 -0.12 0.87 -7.36
CA PRO A 113 1.24 0.41 -7.50
C PRO A 113 2.21 1.35 -6.81
N PHE A 114 2.93 0.89 -5.80
CA PHE A 114 3.88 1.73 -5.07
C PHE A 114 5.08 2.09 -5.95
N ALA A 115 5.53 3.34 -5.85
CA ALA A 115 6.82 3.77 -6.32
C ALA A 115 7.79 3.78 -5.12
N ARG A 116 8.89 3.02 -5.20
CA ARG A 116 10.04 3.21 -4.33
C ARG A 116 10.82 4.39 -4.89
N VAL A 117 10.92 5.48 -4.14
CA VAL A 117 11.55 6.72 -4.58
C VAL A 117 12.80 6.96 -3.74
N TRP A 118 13.93 7.11 -4.41
CA TRP A 118 15.20 7.54 -3.83
C TRP A 118 15.31 9.04 -3.89
N ILE A 119 15.58 9.67 -2.76
CA ILE A 119 15.69 11.11 -2.61
C ILE A 119 17.11 11.46 -2.20
N GLU A 120 17.68 12.46 -2.86
CA GLU A 120 19.02 13.00 -2.65
C GLU A 120 18.91 14.50 -2.44
N ASN A 121 19.49 14.99 -1.35
CA ASN A 121 19.54 16.42 -1.03
C ASN A 121 21.01 16.86 -1.03
N THR A 122 21.35 17.89 -1.80
CA THR A 122 22.66 18.52 -1.79
C THR A 122 22.53 20.00 -1.49
N TYR A 123 23.38 20.53 -0.61
CA TYR A 123 23.37 21.92 -0.20
C TYR A 123 24.68 22.62 -0.58
N SER A 124 24.61 23.94 -0.79
CA SER A 124 25.74 24.74 -1.29
C SER A 124 26.96 24.78 -0.35
N ASP A 125 26.79 24.41 0.93
CA ASP A 125 27.87 24.29 1.92
C ASP A 125 28.56 22.91 1.90
N GLY A 126 28.12 22.01 1.01
CA GLY A 126 28.63 20.65 0.86
C GLY A 126 27.96 19.63 1.76
N HIS A 127 26.91 19.99 2.51
CA HIS A 127 26.08 19.00 3.21
C HIS A 127 25.27 18.19 2.18
N GLU A 128 25.13 16.90 2.45
CA GLU A 128 24.38 15.96 1.62
C GLU A 128 23.59 15.00 2.51
N SER A 129 22.39 14.60 2.07
CA SER A 129 21.61 13.54 2.70
C SER A 129 20.79 12.75 1.69
N THR A 130 20.38 11.55 2.10
CA THR A 130 19.55 10.68 1.25
C THR A 130 18.44 10.02 2.06
N THR A 131 17.35 9.68 1.39
CA THR A 131 16.21 8.97 1.98
C THR A 131 15.51 8.11 0.95
N GLU A 132 14.89 7.02 1.40
CA GLU A 132 14.05 6.17 0.55
C GLU A 132 12.61 6.18 1.09
N VAL A 133 11.65 6.41 0.19
CA VAL A 133 10.22 6.42 0.53
C VAL A 133 9.42 5.53 -0.42
N TRP A 134 8.26 5.06 0.05
CA TRP A 134 7.31 4.27 -0.73
C TRP A 134 6.03 5.07 -0.87
N LEU A 135 5.77 5.58 -2.06
CA LEU A 135 4.67 6.49 -2.34
C LEU A 135 3.70 5.88 -3.34
N THR A 136 2.44 6.31 -3.29
CA THR A 136 1.45 5.93 -4.30
C THR A 136 1.46 6.96 -5.41
N PRO A 137 1.96 6.61 -6.61
CA PRO A 137 1.86 7.46 -7.77
C PRO A 137 0.40 7.61 -8.20
N PRO A 138 0.09 8.67 -8.96
CA PRO A 138 -1.26 8.93 -9.40
C PRO A 138 -1.74 7.82 -10.33
N ALA A 139 -3.04 7.50 -10.23
CA ALA A 139 -3.65 6.59 -11.18
C ALA A 139 -3.69 7.19 -12.60
N GLY A 140 -3.24 6.41 -13.58
CA GLY A 140 -3.16 6.79 -14.99
C GLY A 140 -1.85 7.49 -15.37
N ASP A 141 -1.75 7.93 -16.62
CA ASP A 141 -0.55 8.50 -17.24
C ASP A 141 -0.67 10.01 -17.54
N SER A 142 -1.57 10.69 -16.82
CA SER A 142 -1.77 12.13 -16.98
C SER A 142 -0.54 12.90 -16.50
N ALA A 143 0.07 13.67 -17.41
CA ALA A 143 1.22 14.52 -17.09
C ALA A 143 0.94 15.49 -15.93
N GLN A 144 -0.27 16.08 -15.87
CA GLN A 144 -0.63 16.98 -14.78
C GLN A 144 -0.67 16.25 -13.44
N LYS A 145 -1.31 15.08 -13.36
CA LYS A 145 -1.36 14.33 -12.10
C LYS A 145 0.02 13.87 -11.65
N LEU A 146 0.88 13.51 -12.61
CA LEU A 146 2.25 13.11 -12.31
C LEU A 146 3.08 14.30 -11.79
N GLU A 147 2.92 15.48 -12.40
CA GLU A 147 3.51 16.72 -11.89
C GLU A 147 3.00 17.02 -10.47
N ASP A 148 1.68 16.99 -10.24
CA ASP A 148 1.08 17.22 -8.93
C ASP A 148 1.64 16.24 -7.89
N TRP A 149 1.81 14.96 -8.26
CA TRP A 149 2.42 13.97 -7.37
C TRP A 149 3.88 14.27 -7.03
N TRP A 150 4.69 14.70 -7.99
CA TRP A 150 6.05 15.14 -7.70
C TRP A 150 6.04 16.33 -6.72
N GLN A 151 5.27 17.37 -7.03
CA GLN A 151 5.27 18.64 -6.31
C GLN A 151 4.62 18.57 -4.92
N ASP A 152 3.56 17.78 -4.76
CA ASP A 152 2.73 17.80 -3.55
C ASP A 152 2.99 16.58 -2.64
N GLU A 153 3.39 15.44 -3.21
CA GLU A 153 3.55 14.19 -2.45
C GLU A 153 5.02 13.81 -2.29
N VAL A 154 5.81 13.83 -3.37
CA VAL A 154 7.24 13.45 -3.29
C VAL A 154 8.06 14.55 -2.60
N PHE A 155 7.79 15.82 -2.92
CA PHE A 155 8.52 16.97 -2.39
C PHE A 155 8.48 17.06 -0.86
N GLU A 156 7.37 16.67 -0.22
CA GLU A 156 7.21 16.64 1.25
C GLU A 156 8.23 15.71 1.96
N HIS A 157 8.86 14.80 1.21
CA HIS A 157 9.90 13.90 1.69
C HIS A 157 11.32 14.36 1.33
N THR A 158 11.45 15.51 0.68
CA THR A 158 12.73 16.13 0.33
C THR A 158 13.17 17.12 1.40
N GLY A 159 14.46 17.45 1.38
CA GLY A 159 15.07 18.23 2.46
C GLY A 159 15.15 17.44 3.77
N ASP A 160 16.05 17.86 4.64
CA ASP A 160 16.27 17.27 5.96
C ASP A 160 16.25 18.31 7.08
N GLY A 161 15.76 19.52 6.76
CA GLY A 161 15.79 20.69 7.63
C GLY A 161 17.15 21.40 7.66
N HIS A 162 18.18 20.90 6.98
CA HIS A 162 19.43 21.63 6.83
C HIS A 162 19.22 22.91 6.02
N GLY A 163 19.85 24.01 6.43
CA GLY A 163 19.63 25.32 5.82
C GLY A 163 18.35 26.05 6.26
N ALA A 164 17.53 25.52 7.16
CA ALA A 164 16.33 26.24 7.63
C ALA A 164 16.64 27.61 8.27
N ASP A 165 17.82 27.76 8.89
CA ASP A 165 18.27 28.99 9.55
C ASP A 165 19.25 29.83 8.71
N SER A 166 19.50 29.46 7.45
CA SER A 166 20.51 30.10 6.60
C SER A 166 20.15 30.03 5.11
N SER A 167 20.36 31.09 4.34
CA SER A 167 20.12 31.09 2.89
C SER A 167 21.16 30.23 2.16
N LEU A 168 20.99 28.92 2.18
CA LEU A 168 21.79 27.96 1.41
C LEU A 168 21.04 27.62 0.12
N GLY A 169 21.77 27.55 -1.00
CA GLY A 169 21.23 26.95 -2.21
C GLY A 169 21.08 25.45 -2.00
N SER A 170 20.02 24.87 -2.55
CA SER A 170 19.77 23.43 -2.49
C SER A 170 19.46 22.87 -3.88
N LEU A 171 19.85 21.61 -4.08
CA LEU A 171 19.42 20.79 -5.18
C LEU A 171 18.87 19.49 -4.59
N LEU A 172 17.58 19.26 -4.81
CA LEU A 172 16.84 18.11 -4.32
C LEU A 172 16.47 17.27 -5.54
N THR A 173 16.78 15.98 -5.50
CA THR A 173 16.54 15.07 -6.62
C THR A 173 15.79 13.85 -6.12
N ALA A 174 14.72 13.47 -6.81
CA ALA A 174 13.98 12.24 -6.53
C ALA A 174 13.97 11.32 -7.75
N THR A 175 14.24 10.03 -7.57
CA THR A 175 14.27 9.02 -8.64
C THR A 175 13.43 7.80 -8.28
N VAL A 176 12.54 7.38 -9.17
CA VAL A 176 11.77 6.14 -8.97
C VAL A 176 12.65 4.92 -9.24
N LEU A 177 12.93 4.13 -8.21
CA LEU A 177 13.74 2.91 -8.29
C LEU A 177 12.93 1.66 -8.67
N SER A 178 11.66 1.58 -8.27
CA SER A 178 10.75 0.47 -8.58
C SER A 178 9.30 0.91 -8.49
N GLY A 179 8.39 0.23 -9.18
CA GLY A 179 6.96 0.56 -9.18
C GLY A 179 6.33 0.38 -10.56
N PRO A 180 5.33 1.20 -10.94
CA PRO A 180 4.80 1.19 -12.31
C PRO A 180 5.91 1.30 -13.34
N ALA A 181 5.94 0.39 -14.32
CA ALA A 181 7.01 0.31 -15.30
C ALA A 181 7.26 1.62 -16.06
N HIS A 182 6.22 2.44 -16.25
CA HIS A 182 6.35 3.73 -16.92
C HIS A 182 7.02 4.81 -16.06
N LEU A 183 7.10 4.63 -14.74
CA LEU A 183 7.73 5.56 -13.79
C LEU A 183 9.15 5.16 -13.44
N VAL A 184 9.50 3.88 -13.47
CA VAL A 184 10.84 3.41 -13.07
C VAL A 184 11.93 4.10 -13.89
N GLY A 185 12.88 4.72 -13.19
CA GLY A 185 13.97 5.50 -13.76
C GLY A 185 13.64 6.95 -14.08
N GLN A 186 12.40 7.41 -13.88
CA GLN A 186 12.09 8.83 -13.93
C GLN A 186 12.70 9.56 -12.73
N THR A 187 13.17 10.77 -12.99
CA THR A 187 13.78 11.66 -12.02
C THR A 187 13.12 13.03 -12.07
N PHE A 188 12.96 13.66 -10.92
CA PHE A 188 12.51 15.04 -10.79
C PHE A 188 13.50 15.82 -9.92
N GLU A 189 13.75 17.08 -10.28
CA GLU A 189 14.71 17.96 -9.60
C GLU A 189 14.01 19.25 -9.15
N TRP A 190 14.29 19.65 -7.91
CA TRP A 190 13.93 20.95 -7.34
C TRP A 190 15.20 21.68 -6.92
N GLY A 191 15.31 22.96 -7.24
CA GLY A 191 16.45 23.77 -6.81
C GLY A 191 16.25 25.25 -7.08
N ASP A 192 17.02 26.05 -6.35
CA ASP A 192 17.05 27.52 -6.40
C ASP A 192 18.27 28.07 -7.18
#